data_AF-A0A818XEE7-F1
#
_entry.id   AF-A0A818XEE7-F1
#
_cell.length_a   1.000
_cell.length_b   1.000
_cell.length_c   1.000
_cell.angle_alpha   90.00
_cell.angle_beta   90.00
_cell.angle_gamma   90.00
#
_symmetry.space_group_name_H-M   'P 1'
#
loop_
_entity.id
_entity.type
_entity.pdbx_description
1 polymer ?
#
loop_
_entity_poly.entity_id
_entity_poly.type
_entity_poly.pdbx_seq_one_letter_code
_entity_poly.pdbx_strand_id
1 'polypeptide(L)'
;MVRFGIALMRPPNESLKYLFSFRLQTAISLHSTLVLVKKVNAGEKISYEDEYTTTETEWIGTVPIGYGDGWHQNFKATGVLVEGKRFPIVGAITMDQLMIGLDRKYP
;
A
#
# COMPACT_ATOMS: atom_id res chain seq x y z
N MET A 1 38.36 -4.34 3.39
CA MET A 1 37.22 -3.95 4.25
C MET A 1 35.97 -3.87 3.37
N VAL A 2 34.87 -4.52 3.75
CA VAL A 2 33.60 -4.48 2.99
C VAL A 2 32.60 -3.59 3.74
N ARG A 3 31.86 -2.76 2.99
CA ARG A 3 30.78 -1.93 3.54
C ARG A 3 29.44 -2.58 3.22
N PHE A 4 28.94 -3.39 4.16
CA PHE A 4 27.62 -4.01 4.06
C PHE A 4 26.53 -2.94 4.29
N GLY A 5 25.84 -2.55 3.22
CA GLY A 5 24.74 -1.59 3.26
C GLY A 5 23.38 -2.29 3.25
N ILE A 6 22.69 -2.26 2.11
CA ILE A 6 21.30 -2.73 1.94
C ILE A 6 21.05 -4.18 2.40
N ALA A 7 22.07 -5.04 2.34
CA ALA A 7 21.98 -6.42 2.79
C ALA A 7 21.65 -6.55 4.29
N LEU A 8 21.90 -5.52 5.11
CA LEU A 8 21.50 -5.49 6.52
C LEU A 8 19.99 -5.25 6.70
N MET A 9 19.32 -4.69 5.68
CA MET A 9 17.94 -4.22 5.79
C MET A 9 16.93 -5.12 5.10
N ARG A 10 17.32 -5.71 3.97
CA ARG A 10 16.43 -6.52 3.13
C ARG A 10 17.21 -7.55 2.33
N PRO A 11 16.65 -8.75 2.09
CA PRO A 11 17.18 -9.64 1.07
C PRO A 11 17.19 -8.95 -0.31
N PRO A 12 18.14 -9.30 -1.18
CA PRO A 12 18.15 -8.85 -2.56
C PRO A 12 17.02 -9.53 -3.36
N ASN A 13 16.84 -9.13 -4.61
CA ASN A 13 15.95 -9.86 -5.52
C ASN A 13 16.45 -11.31 -5.73
N GLU A 14 15.56 -12.19 -6.22
CA GLU A 14 15.87 -13.62 -6.45
C GLU A 14 17.18 -13.83 -7.23
N SER A 15 17.40 -12.99 -8.24
CA SER A 15 18.57 -13.04 -9.12
C SER A 15 19.91 -12.86 -8.42
N LEU A 16 19.96 -12.38 -7.18
CA LEU A 16 21.19 -12.13 -6.43
C LEU A 16 21.30 -12.97 -5.15
N LYS A 17 20.33 -13.86 -4.88
CA LYS A 17 20.35 -14.69 -3.67
C LYS A 17 21.57 -15.60 -3.59
N TYR A 18 22.07 -16.08 -4.73
CA TYR A 18 23.24 -16.98 -4.79
C TYR A 18 24.53 -16.33 -4.28
N LEU A 19 24.58 -15.00 -4.16
CA LEU A 19 25.73 -14.27 -3.63
C LEU A 19 25.91 -14.44 -2.12
N PHE A 20 24.89 -14.96 -1.42
CA PHE A 20 24.89 -15.08 0.03
C PHE A 20 24.82 -16.56 0.44
N SER A 21 25.77 -17.00 1.28
CA SER A 21 25.78 -18.34 1.87
C SER A 21 24.82 -18.48 3.06
N PHE A 22 24.11 -17.41 3.41
CA PHE A 22 23.17 -17.32 4.52
C PHE A 22 21.90 -16.59 4.10
N ARG A 23 20.82 -16.77 4.87
CA ARG A 23 19.54 -16.12 4.61
C ARG A 23 19.48 -14.75 5.26
N LEU A 24 19.22 -13.72 4.44
CA LEU A 24 18.91 -12.38 4.91
C LEU A 24 17.44 -12.28 5.32
N GLN A 25 17.17 -11.53 6.39
CA GLN A 25 15.83 -11.26 6.89
C GLN A 25 15.48 -9.79 6.65
N THR A 26 14.21 -9.51 6.34
CA THR A 26 13.72 -8.14 6.22
C THR A 26 13.60 -7.52 7.61
N ALA A 27 14.27 -6.40 7.83
CA ALA A 27 14.28 -5.73 9.13
C ALA A 27 13.22 -4.63 9.30
N ILE A 28 12.57 -4.21 8.21
CA ILE A 28 11.56 -3.12 8.22
C ILE A 28 10.25 -3.57 7.58
N SER A 29 9.16 -3.18 8.22
CA SER A 29 7.80 -3.21 7.69
C SER A 29 7.11 -1.88 7.99
N LEU A 30 6.36 -1.35 7.03
CA LEU A 30 5.55 -0.15 7.21
C LEU A 30 4.10 -0.54 7.50
N HIS A 31 3.54 0.03 8.57
CA HIS A 31 2.17 -0.23 9.01
C HIS A 31 1.43 1.09 9.15
N SER A 32 0.12 1.04 8.91
CA SER A 32 -0.80 2.14 9.16
C SER A 32 -2.15 1.55 9.58
N THR A 33 -3.14 2.40 9.83
CA THR A 33 -4.48 1.99 10.26
C THR A 33 -5.56 2.58 9.34
N LEU A 34 -6.75 1.98 9.37
CA LEU A 34 -7.92 2.60 8.77
C LEU A 34 -8.44 3.69 9.70
N VAL A 35 -8.54 4.92 9.20
CA VAL A 35 -9.11 6.05 9.95
C VAL A 35 -10.57 6.32 9.60
N LEU A 36 -11.01 5.80 8.46
CA LEU A 36 -12.39 5.88 8.00
C LEU A 36 -12.69 4.66 7.14
N VAL A 37 -13.85 4.04 7.37
CA VAL A 37 -14.41 3.02 6.48
C VAL A 37 -15.84 3.39 6.17
N LYS A 38 -16.13 3.62 4.89
CA LYS A 38 -17.48 3.98 4.43
C LYS A 38 -17.92 3.10 3.27
N LYS A 39 -19.24 2.89 3.20
CA LYS A 39 -19.87 2.25 2.03
C LYS A 39 -20.18 3.35 1.02
N VAL A 40 -19.82 3.12 -0.23
CA VAL A 40 -19.94 4.07 -1.33
C VAL A 40 -20.80 3.43 -2.41
N ASN A 41 -21.75 4.17 -2.98
CA ASN A 41 -22.63 3.66 -4.04
C ASN A 41 -21.94 3.69 -5.39
N ALA A 42 -22.46 2.90 -6.34
CA ALA A 42 -21.99 2.91 -7.71
C ALA A 42 -22.08 4.31 -8.34
N GLY A 43 -21.08 4.68 -9.12
CA GLY A 43 -20.99 5.98 -9.80
C GLY A 43 -20.38 7.10 -8.96
N GLU A 44 -20.01 6.84 -7.70
CA GLU A 44 -19.29 7.81 -6.89
C GLU A 44 -17.79 7.79 -7.21
N LYS A 45 -17.19 8.98 -7.23
CA LYS A 45 -15.77 9.22 -7.49
C LYS A 45 -14.97 9.18 -6.20
N ILE A 46 -13.81 8.53 -6.23
CA ILE A 46 -12.92 8.39 -5.06
C ILE A 46 -11.67 9.23 -5.24
N SER A 47 -11.34 10.00 -4.19
CA SER A 47 -10.22 10.95 -4.18
C SER A 47 -10.39 12.05 -5.24
N TYR A 48 -9.29 12.67 -5.66
CA TYR A 48 -9.24 13.75 -6.65
C TYR A 48 -8.97 13.21 -8.07
N GLU A 49 -9.08 14.11 -9.05
CA GLU A 49 -8.74 13.88 -10.47
C GLU A 49 -9.58 12.81 -11.18
N ASP A 50 -10.66 12.34 -10.56
CA ASP A 50 -11.63 11.40 -11.13
C ASP A 50 -11.00 10.10 -11.67
N GLU A 51 -9.80 9.74 -11.20
CA GLU A 51 -9.06 8.55 -11.66
C GLU A 51 -9.79 7.24 -11.38
N TYR A 52 -10.75 7.26 -10.44
CA TYR A 52 -11.49 6.08 -10.05
C TYR A 52 -12.95 6.44 -9.74
N THR A 53 -13.84 5.76 -10.46
CA THR A 53 -15.28 5.79 -10.23
C THR A 53 -15.72 4.37 -9.87
N THR A 54 -16.43 4.25 -8.76
CA THR A 54 -16.99 2.98 -8.29
C THR A 54 -17.96 2.40 -9.32
N THR A 55 -17.82 1.11 -9.62
CA THR A 55 -18.71 0.42 -10.58
C THR A 55 -19.88 -0.25 -9.91
N GLU A 56 -19.71 -0.59 -8.63
CA GLU A 56 -20.74 -1.20 -7.80
C GLU A 56 -20.76 -0.54 -6.42
N THR A 57 -21.58 -1.05 -5.51
CA THR A 57 -21.54 -0.57 -4.13
C THR A 57 -20.36 -1.21 -3.40
N GLU A 58 -19.37 -0.41 -3.03
CA GLU A 58 -18.06 -0.87 -2.56
C GLU A 58 -17.75 -0.31 -1.17
N TRP A 59 -16.91 -1.00 -0.39
CA TRP A 59 -16.37 -0.48 0.86
C TRP A 59 -15.05 0.23 0.58
N ILE A 60 -14.92 1.47 1.04
CA ILE A 60 -13.72 2.28 0.87
C ILE A 60 -13.12 2.59 2.24
N GLY A 61 -11.85 2.24 2.40
CA GLY A 61 -11.04 2.58 3.57
C GLY A 61 -10.12 3.75 3.28
N THR A 62 -9.99 4.68 4.22
CA THR A 62 -8.98 5.75 4.20
C THR A 62 -7.83 5.38 5.13
N VAL A 63 -6.61 5.50 4.62
CA VAL A 63 -5.36 5.25 5.36
C VAL A 63 -4.60 6.59 5.45
N PRO A 64 -4.13 7.01 6.65
CA PRO A 64 -3.38 8.25 6.84
C PRO A 64 -1.92 8.05 6.44
N ILE A 65 -1.69 7.87 5.14
CA ILE A 65 -0.37 7.90 4.53
C ILE A 65 -0.50 8.41 3.10
N GLY A 66 0.36 9.33 2.70
CA GLY A 66 0.34 9.93 1.37
C GLY A 66 1.71 10.18 0.78
N TYR A 67 1.76 10.96 -0.30
CA TYR A 67 3.02 11.26 -0.96
C TYR A 67 3.96 12.13 -0.10
N GLY A 68 3.43 12.87 0.88
CA GLY A 68 4.21 13.62 1.87
C GLY A 68 5.05 12.70 2.77
N ASP A 69 4.58 11.48 3.00
CA ASP A 69 5.29 10.42 3.75
C ASP A 69 6.25 9.60 2.88
N GLY A 70 6.35 9.93 1.58
CA GLY A 70 7.12 9.17 0.60
C GLY A 70 6.35 8.05 -0.10
N TRP A 71 5.04 7.93 0.11
CA TRP A 71 4.20 6.98 -0.65
C TRP A 71 3.84 7.56 -2.03
N HIS A 72 4.73 7.36 -3.00
CA HIS A 72 4.60 7.93 -4.35
C HIS A 72 3.40 7.37 -5.13
N GLN A 73 2.84 8.16 -6.06
CA GLN A 73 1.70 7.76 -6.91
C GLN A 73 1.95 6.44 -7.69
N ASN A 74 3.22 6.19 -8.06
CA ASN A 74 3.64 4.96 -8.75
C ASN A 74 3.43 3.68 -7.91
N PHE A 75 3.22 3.79 -6.60
CA PHE A 75 2.96 2.65 -5.71
C PHE A 75 1.48 2.22 -5.67
N LYS A 76 0.60 2.90 -6.43
CA LYS A 76 -0.82 2.54 -6.54
C LYS A 76 -1.02 1.09 -6.99
N ALA A 77 -0.22 0.61 -7.95
CA ALA A 77 -0.27 -0.76 -8.46
C ALA A 77 0.19 -1.83 -7.46
N THR A 78 0.88 -1.43 -6.39
CA THR A 78 1.40 -2.36 -5.41
C THR A 78 0.23 -2.90 -4.58
N GLY A 79 -0.64 -2.04 -4.05
CA GLY A 79 -1.69 -2.43 -3.09
C GLY A 79 -1.16 -2.64 -1.67
N VAL A 80 -2.07 -2.77 -0.70
CA VAL A 80 -1.74 -2.89 0.73
C VAL A 80 -2.30 -4.18 1.33
N LEU A 81 -1.87 -4.53 2.54
CA LEU A 81 -2.40 -5.68 3.26
C LEU A 81 -3.31 -5.21 4.40
N VAL A 82 -4.50 -5.78 4.50
CA VAL A 82 -5.41 -5.64 5.64
C VAL A 82 -5.73 -7.05 6.13
N GLU A 83 -5.40 -7.36 7.39
CA GLU A 83 -5.55 -8.71 7.97
C GLU A 83 -4.95 -9.84 7.11
N GLY A 84 -3.81 -9.57 6.44
CA GLY A 84 -3.14 -10.53 5.56
C GLY A 84 -3.74 -10.67 4.15
N LYS A 85 -4.87 -10.01 3.86
CA LYS A 85 -5.47 -9.96 2.52
C LYS A 85 -5.02 -8.71 1.77
N ARG A 86 -4.70 -8.88 0.47
CA ARG A 86 -4.25 -7.77 -0.37
C ARG A 86 -5.44 -7.01 -0.97
N PHE A 87 -5.38 -5.68 -0.85
CA PHE A 87 -6.39 -4.77 -1.35
C PHE A 87 -5.78 -3.70 -2.27
N PRO A 88 -6.51 -3.29 -3.32
CA PRO A 88 -6.04 -2.27 -4.24
C PRO A 88 -6.12 -0.87 -3.62
N ILE A 89 -5.19 0.00 -4.02
CA ILE A 89 -5.30 1.45 -3.78
C ILE A 89 -6.17 2.03 -4.90
N VAL A 90 -7.20 2.78 -4.53
CA VAL A 90 -8.20 3.34 -5.45
C VAL A 90 -8.17 4.88 -5.39
N GLY A 91 -8.39 5.52 -6.54
CA GLY A 91 -8.27 6.97 -6.69
C GLY A 91 -6.83 7.48 -6.57
N ALA A 92 -6.67 8.80 -6.57
CA ALA A 92 -5.38 9.46 -6.43
C ALA A 92 -4.83 9.34 -4.99
N ILE A 93 -3.51 9.19 -4.86
CA ILE A 93 -2.81 9.30 -3.57
C ILE A 93 -2.63 10.80 -3.27
N THR A 94 -3.11 11.23 -2.11
CA THR A 94 -3.07 12.63 -1.65
C THR A 94 -1.80 12.89 -0.83
N MET A 95 -1.63 14.11 -0.31
CA MET A 95 -0.44 14.47 0.48
C MET A 95 -0.31 13.58 1.72
N ASP A 96 -1.42 13.33 2.40
CA ASP A 96 -1.44 12.71 3.74
C ASP A 96 -2.27 11.41 3.78
N GLN A 97 -2.95 11.06 2.69
CA GLN A 97 -3.92 9.96 2.67
C GLN A 97 -3.96 9.21 1.35
N LEU A 98 -4.31 7.93 1.45
CA LEU A 98 -4.71 7.08 0.33
C LEU A 98 -6.00 6.33 0.65
N MET A 99 -6.71 5.92 -0.39
CA MET A 99 -7.95 5.15 -0.29
C MET A 99 -7.73 3.74 -0.81
N ILE A 100 -8.37 2.77 -0.17
CA ILE A 100 -8.29 1.36 -0.55
C ILE A 100 -9.68 0.75 -0.69
N GLY A 101 -9.85 -0.11 -1.70
CA GLY A 101 -11.07 -0.90 -1.87
C GLY A 101 -11.08 -2.07 -0.91
N LEU A 102 -12.18 -2.31 -0.21
CA LEU A 102 -12.34 -3.33 0.82
C LEU A 102 -13.50 -4.27 0.47
N ASP A 103 -13.43 -5.52 0.96
CA ASP A 103 -14.48 -6.53 0.76
C ASP A 103 -15.61 -6.45 1.80
N ARG A 104 -15.35 -5.81 2.94
CA ARG A 104 -16.30 -5.62 4.03
C ARG A 104 -15.97 -4.35 4.82
N LYS A 105 -16.83 -4.04 5.79
CA LYS A 105 -16.51 -3.05 6.82
C LYS A 105 -15.46 -3.62 7.77
N TYR A 106 -14.32 -2.95 7.88
CA TYR A 106 -13.30 -3.21 8.90
C TYR A 106 -13.50 -2.25 10.08
N PRO A 107 -13.08 -2.63 11.30
CA PRO A 107 -13.15 -1.77 12.48
C PRO A 107 -12.29 -0.52 12.35
#